data_AF-A0A3D5FPY8-F1
#
_entry.id   AF-A0A3D5FPY8-F1
#
_cell.length_a   1.000
_cell.length_b   1.000
_cell.length_c   1.000
_cell.angle_alpha   90.00
_cell.angle_beta   90.00
_cell.angle_gamma   90.00
#
_symmetry.space_group_name_H-M   'P 1'
#
loop_
_entity.id
_entity.type
_entity.pdbx_description
1 polymer ?
#
loop_
_entity_poly.entity_id
_entity_poly.type
_entity_poly.pdbx_seq_one_letter_code
_entity_poly.pdbx_strand_id
1 'polypeptide(L)'
;MAHPDYVARLQDGASSGSPSTPVVDAETLVFQLKTPWANGTTSLVLSPTELIEKLAALVPPPRLNLVRYRGVLAPACPDRAQIVPGPSPLTQPDDAQNGRRVHRVSWAKLLARVFQYDVMCPSCSGRMKILTALIKPGSVRA
;
A
#
# COMPACT_ATOMS: atom_id res chain seq x y z
N MET A 1 -25.80 24.80 -27.19
CA MET A 1 -24.38 24.51 -27.50
C MET A 1 -24.09 23.11 -26.99
N ALA A 2 -23.80 22.20 -27.93
CA ALA A 2 -24.06 20.76 -27.85
C ALA A 2 -23.14 20.00 -26.89
N HIS A 3 -23.76 19.16 -26.07
CA HIS A 3 -23.16 18.09 -25.28
C HIS A 3 -23.23 16.82 -26.15
N PRO A 4 -22.11 16.13 -26.48
CA PRO A 4 -22.19 14.87 -27.19
C PRO A 4 -22.17 13.71 -26.18
N ASP A 5 -23.36 13.18 -25.93
CA ASP A 5 -23.72 11.75 -25.85
C ASP A 5 -22.57 10.75 -25.62
N TYR A 6 -22.29 10.47 -24.34
CA TYR A 6 -21.63 9.24 -23.92
C TYR A 6 -22.69 8.13 -23.77
N VAL A 7 -23.20 7.65 -24.90
CA VAL A 7 -24.00 6.41 -24.96
C VAL A 7 -23.37 5.50 -26.00
N ALA A 8 -22.27 4.87 -25.63
CA ALA A 8 -21.75 3.71 -26.35
C ALA A 8 -22.67 2.51 -26.06
N ARG A 9 -23.65 2.38 -26.95
CA ARG A 9 -24.39 1.18 -27.37
C ARG A 9 -23.87 -0.11 -26.71
N LEU A 10 -24.66 -0.63 -25.76
CA LEU A 10 -24.65 -2.02 -25.32
C LEU A 10 -24.68 -2.93 -26.55
N GLN A 11 -23.62 -3.71 -26.76
CA GLN A 11 -23.70 -4.92 -27.56
C GLN A 11 -24.14 -6.05 -26.63
N ASP A 12 -25.33 -6.56 -26.93
CA ASP A 12 -25.91 -7.77 -26.37
C ASP A 12 -25.05 -9.00 -26.70
N GLY A 13 -25.04 -9.98 -25.80
CA GLY A 13 -24.72 -11.37 -26.14
C GLY A 13 -23.36 -11.90 -25.68
N ALA A 14 -23.31 -12.26 -24.39
CA ALA A 14 -22.67 -13.46 -23.85
C ALA A 14 -21.47 -14.09 -24.60
N SER A 15 -20.29 -13.99 -24.01
CA SER A 15 -19.66 -15.17 -23.39
C SER A 15 -18.53 -14.75 -22.45
N SER A 16 -18.54 -15.38 -21.28
CA SER A 16 -17.49 -15.35 -20.27
C SER A 16 -16.13 -15.71 -20.88
N GLY A 17 -15.28 -14.71 -21.08
CA GLY A 17 -13.87 -14.90 -21.34
C GLY A 17 -13.11 -13.91 -20.50
N SER A 18 -12.35 -14.42 -19.52
CA SER A 18 -11.20 -13.68 -18.99
C SER A 18 -10.41 -13.09 -20.17
N PRO A 19 -9.68 -11.96 -20.06
CA PRO A 19 -8.74 -11.56 -21.09
C PRO A 19 -7.59 -12.56 -21.12
N SER A 20 -7.84 -13.76 -21.63
CA SER A 20 -6.84 -14.75 -21.94
C SER A 20 -6.10 -14.18 -23.13
N THR A 21 -4.89 -13.69 -22.90
CA THR A 21 -3.92 -13.48 -23.97
C THR A 21 -3.88 -14.78 -24.79
N PRO A 22 -4.30 -14.79 -26.06
CA PRO A 22 -4.17 -16.00 -26.86
C PRO A 22 -2.68 -16.29 -27.00
N VAL A 23 -2.25 -17.41 -26.41
CA VAL A 23 -0.94 -18.00 -26.66
C VAL A 23 -0.97 -18.46 -28.11
N VAL A 24 -0.13 -17.86 -28.96
CA VAL A 24 -0.05 -18.25 -30.37
C VAL A 24 0.82 -19.50 -30.48
N ASP A 25 1.93 -19.54 -29.75
CA ASP A 25 2.79 -20.70 -29.52
C ASP A 25 3.62 -20.51 -28.22
N ALA A 26 4.51 -21.44 -27.89
CA ALA A 26 5.31 -21.38 -26.67
C ALA A 26 6.30 -20.20 -26.62
N GLU A 27 6.64 -19.61 -27.76
CA GLU A 27 7.62 -18.53 -27.88
C GLU A 27 6.95 -17.17 -28.14
N THR A 28 5.65 -17.17 -28.43
CA THR A 28 4.92 -16.00 -28.94
C THR A 28 3.56 -15.83 -28.27
N LEU A 29 3.37 -14.67 -27.63
CA LEU A 29 2.14 -14.24 -26.99
C LEU A 29 1.55 -13.03 -27.71
N VAL A 30 0.23 -13.02 -27.87
CA VAL A 30 -0.49 -11.82 -28.34
C VAL A 30 -1.15 -11.14 -27.14
N PHE A 31 -0.70 -9.92 -26.86
CA PHE A 31 -1.28 -9.04 -25.85
C PHE A 31 -2.24 -8.05 -26.50
N GLN A 32 -3.53 -8.19 -26.21
CA GLN A 32 -4.57 -7.28 -26.70
C GLN A 32 -4.59 -5.99 -25.87
N LEU A 33 -4.48 -4.84 -26.53
CA LEU A 33 -4.55 -3.55 -25.88
C LEU A 33 -6.00 -3.22 -25.49
N LYS A 34 -6.21 -2.68 -24.29
CA LYS A 34 -7.53 -2.21 -23.86
C LYS A 34 -8.05 -1.05 -24.72
N THR A 35 -7.14 -0.23 -25.25
CA THR A 35 -7.46 0.91 -26.10
C THR A 35 -6.46 0.94 -27.25
N PRO A 36 -6.91 1.11 -28.52
CA PRO A 36 -6.00 1.20 -29.65
C PRO A 36 -5.09 2.41 -29.51
N TRP A 37 -3.86 2.27 -29.99
CA TRP A 37 -2.93 3.40 -30.09
C TRP A 37 -3.35 4.37 -31.19
N ALA A 38 -2.77 5.57 -31.18
CA ALA A 38 -3.07 6.63 -32.15
C ALA A 38 -2.83 6.22 -33.62
N ASN A 39 -1.93 5.25 -33.85
CA ASN A 39 -1.63 4.67 -35.15
C ASN A 39 -2.55 3.50 -35.54
N GLY A 40 -3.56 3.17 -34.72
CA GLY A 40 -4.49 2.06 -34.96
C GLY A 40 -4.00 0.68 -34.49
N THR A 41 -2.81 0.57 -33.87
CA THR A 41 -2.34 -0.71 -33.31
C THR A 41 -3.26 -1.17 -32.16
N THR A 42 -3.76 -2.40 -32.24
CA THR A 42 -4.67 -3.00 -31.26
C THR A 42 -4.06 -4.13 -30.44
N SER A 43 -2.94 -4.71 -30.90
CA SER A 43 -2.29 -5.83 -30.25
C SER A 43 -0.77 -5.76 -30.34
N LEU A 44 -0.10 -6.38 -29.38
CA LEU A 44 1.36 -6.53 -29.33
C LEU A 44 1.69 -8.02 -29.42
N VAL A 45 2.72 -8.36 -30.20
CA VAL A 45 3.29 -9.70 -30.27
C VAL A 45 4.60 -9.69 -29.47
N LEU A 46 4.68 -10.50 -28.43
CA LEU A 46 5.80 -10.49 -27.47
C LEU A 46 6.19 -11.92 -27.11
N SER A 47 7.47 -12.14 -26.83
CA SER A 47 7.87 -13.37 -26.16
C SER A 47 7.40 -13.38 -24.69
N PRO A 48 7.26 -14.56 -24.04
CA PRO A 48 6.93 -14.64 -22.62
C PRO A 48 7.88 -13.82 -21.72
N THR A 49 9.17 -13.82 -22.04
CA THR A 49 10.18 -13.05 -21.28
C THR A 49 10.08 -11.54 -21.52
N GLU A 50 9.82 -11.10 -22.74
CA GLU A 50 9.60 -9.68 -23.04
C GLU A 50 8.36 -9.15 -22.32
N LEU A 51 7.28 -9.93 -22.29
CA LEU A 51 6.08 -9.56 -21.54
C LEU A 51 6.39 -9.34 -20.05
N ILE A 52 7.12 -10.28 -19.43
CA ILE A 52 7.53 -10.16 -18.03
C ILE A 52 8.43 -8.93 -17.82
N GLU A 53 9.38 -8.68 -18.71
CA GLU A 53 10.25 -7.49 -18.64
C GLU A 53 9.43 -6.20 -18.64
N LYS A 54 8.48 -6.05 -19.59
CA LYS A 54 7.63 -4.85 -19.66
C LYS A 54 6.71 -4.71 -18.45
N LEU A 55 6.17 -5.82 -17.92
CA LEU A 55 5.36 -5.80 -16.71
C LEU A 55 6.19 -5.43 -15.46
N ALA A 56 7.40 -5.97 -15.34
CA ALA A 56 8.31 -5.67 -14.23
C ALA A 56 8.70 -4.18 -14.22
N ALA A 57 8.85 -3.55 -15.39
CA ALA A 57 9.14 -2.13 -15.51
C ALA A 57 8.02 -1.21 -14.93
N LEU A 58 6.79 -1.71 -14.80
CA LEU A 58 5.69 -0.98 -14.17
C LEU A 58 5.77 -1.01 -12.63
N VAL A 59 6.53 -1.94 -12.07
CA VAL A 59 6.69 -2.06 -10.61
C VAL A 59 7.65 -0.96 -10.14
N PRO A 60 7.20 -0.04 -9.28
CA PRO A 60 8.04 1.05 -8.80
C PRO A 60 9.19 0.51 -7.94
N PRO A 61 10.35 1.21 -7.92
CA PRO A 61 11.49 0.79 -7.13
C PRO A 61 11.16 0.74 -5.64
N PRO A 62 11.77 -0.19 -4.89
CA PRO A 62 11.49 -0.36 -3.48
C PRO A 62 11.82 0.92 -2.70
N ARG A 63 11.04 1.18 -1.65
CA ARG A 63 11.20 2.32 -0.72
C ARG A 63 10.93 3.70 -1.34
N LEU A 64 10.36 3.77 -2.55
CA LEU A 64 9.82 5.00 -3.07
C LEU A 64 8.41 5.25 -2.50
N ASN A 65 8.12 6.48 -2.08
CA ASN A 65 6.77 6.84 -1.69
C ASN A 65 5.87 6.91 -2.95
N LEU A 66 4.99 5.92 -3.09
CA LEU A 66 4.06 5.81 -4.22
C LEU A 66 2.92 6.84 -4.12
N VAL A 67 2.62 7.30 -2.91
CA VAL A 67 1.58 8.30 -2.66
C VAL A 67 2.23 9.67 -2.49
N ARG A 68 2.17 10.49 -3.53
CA ARG A 68 2.63 11.88 -3.47
C ARG A 68 1.46 12.80 -3.12
N TYR A 69 1.35 13.16 -1.85
CA TYR A 69 0.39 14.17 -1.41
C TYR A 69 0.67 15.53 -2.07
N ARG A 70 -0.40 16.26 -2.35
CA ARG A 70 -0.38 17.61 -2.96
C ARG A 70 -1.23 18.56 -2.13
N GLY A 71 -1.02 19.86 -2.34
CA GLY A 71 -1.77 20.91 -1.67
C GLY A 71 -1.66 20.80 -0.15
N VAL A 72 -2.80 20.89 0.51
CA VAL A 72 -2.88 21.02 1.98
C VAL A 72 -2.36 19.80 2.76
N LEU A 73 -2.34 18.62 2.11
CA LEU A 73 -1.83 17.38 2.69
C LEU A 73 -0.34 17.16 2.39
N ALA A 74 0.31 18.03 1.60
CA ALA A 74 1.72 17.90 1.27
C ALA A 74 2.60 18.11 2.52
N PRO A 75 3.73 17.38 2.65
CA PRO A 75 4.61 17.48 3.82
C PRO A 75 5.14 18.89 4.10
N ALA A 76 5.32 19.70 3.05
CA ALA A 76 5.87 21.06 3.12
C ALA A 76 4.79 22.16 3.00
N CYS A 77 3.50 21.83 3.16
CA CYS A 77 2.44 22.83 3.12
C CYS A 77 2.52 23.77 4.36
N PRO A 78 2.43 25.11 4.21
CA PRO A 78 2.41 26.05 5.33
C PRO A 78 1.30 25.78 6.34
N ASP A 79 0.11 25.41 5.86
CA ASP A 79 -1.08 25.18 6.70
C ASP A 79 -1.05 23.83 7.44
N ARG A 80 0.00 23.04 7.24
CA ARG A 80 0.15 21.72 7.87
C ARG A 80 0.06 21.78 9.39
N ALA A 81 0.54 22.85 10.01
CA ALA A 81 0.46 23.05 11.46
C ALA A 81 -0.98 23.17 11.99
N GLN A 82 -1.94 23.58 11.15
CA GLN A 82 -3.34 23.70 11.52
C GLN A 82 -4.09 22.36 11.38
N ILE A 83 -3.61 21.46 10.53
CA ILE A 83 -4.32 20.22 10.12
C ILE A 83 -3.74 18.99 10.80
N VAL A 84 -2.42 18.91 10.94
CA VAL A 84 -1.76 17.75 11.54
C VAL A 84 -1.78 17.93 13.05
N PRO A 85 -2.39 17.01 13.81
CA PRO A 85 -2.38 17.07 15.27
C PRO A 85 -0.95 17.18 15.80
N GLY A 86 -0.74 18.11 16.74
CA GLY A 86 0.53 18.30 17.41
C GLY A 86 1.00 17.08 18.20
N PRO A 87 2.24 17.10 18.72
CA PRO A 87 2.78 15.99 19.49
C PRO A 87 1.92 15.72 20.72
N SER A 88 1.33 14.52 20.80
CA SER A 88 0.59 14.05 21.99
C SER A 88 1.52 13.34 22.97
N PRO A 89 1.16 13.22 24.26
CA PRO A 89 1.92 12.44 25.24
C PRO A 89 2.16 10.99 24.81
N LEU A 90 1.25 10.42 24.02
CA LEU A 90 1.37 9.07 23.44
C LEU A 90 2.29 9.00 22.21
N THR A 91 2.61 10.14 21.61
CA THR A 91 3.52 10.26 20.45
C THR A 91 4.95 10.59 20.87
N GLN A 92 5.12 11.07 22.11
CA GLN A 92 6.45 11.35 22.64
C GLN A 92 7.22 10.04 22.89
N PRO A 93 8.49 9.97 22.47
CA PRO A 93 9.36 8.85 22.83
C PRO A 93 9.39 8.68 24.34
N ASP A 94 9.69 7.47 24.81
CA ASP A 94 9.92 7.29 26.24
C ASP A 94 11.06 8.18 26.72
N ASP A 95 10.89 8.74 27.92
CA ASP A 95 11.94 9.50 28.59
C ASP A 95 13.22 8.66 28.55
N ALA A 96 14.28 9.26 28.00
CA ALA A 96 15.57 8.62 27.84
C ALA A 96 16.15 8.31 29.23
N GLN A 97 15.82 7.14 29.78
CA GLN A 97 16.58 6.60 30.89
C GLN A 97 17.99 6.33 30.38
N ASN A 98 18.99 7.02 30.96
CA ASN A 98 20.42 6.96 30.64
C ASN A 98 20.91 7.71 29.39
N GLY A 99 20.34 8.88 29.07
CA GLY A 99 20.97 9.82 28.12
C GLY A 99 20.98 9.40 26.64
N ARG A 100 20.46 8.22 26.30
CA ARG A 100 20.27 7.76 24.93
C ARG A 100 18.88 8.17 24.46
N ARG A 101 18.79 9.13 23.52
CA ARG A 101 17.51 9.47 22.87
C ARG A 101 16.95 8.22 22.20
N VAL A 102 15.93 7.62 22.82
CA VAL A 102 15.21 6.50 22.22
C VAL A 102 14.24 7.09 21.21
N HIS A 103 14.58 7.09 19.93
CA HIS A 103 13.69 7.57 18.86
C HIS A 103 12.42 6.71 18.67
N ARG A 104 12.26 5.64 19.48
CA ARG A 104 11.17 4.66 19.36
C ARG A 104 10.26 4.76 20.57
N VAL A 105 8.97 4.94 20.31
CA VAL A 105 7.89 4.81 21.29
C VAL A 105 7.82 3.35 21.77
N SER A 106 7.64 3.08 23.07
CA SER A 106 7.47 1.71 23.57
C SER A 106 6.25 1.04 22.98
N TRP A 107 6.30 -0.29 22.89
CA TRP A 107 5.18 -1.11 22.47
C TRP A 107 3.90 -0.85 23.27
N ALA A 108 3.98 -0.72 24.59
CA ALA A 108 2.83 -0.40 25.44
C ALA A 108 2.19 0.95 25.06
N LYS A 109 3.00 2.00 24.86
CA LYS A 109 2.50 3.31 24.37
C LYS A 109 1.90 3.22 22.97
N LEU A 110 2.46 2.41 22.08
CA LEU A 110 1.91 2.19 20.73
C LEU A 110 0.53 1.53 20.79
N LEU A 111 0.34 0.54 21.67
CA LEU A 111 -0.97 -0.10 21.87
C LEU A 111 -1.99 0.87 22.44
N ALA A 112 -1.61 1.67 23.45
CA ALA A 112 -2.46 2.71 24.00
C ALA A 112 -2.83 3.76 22.96
N ARG A 113 -1.91 4.12 22.06
CA ARG A 113 -2.15 5.10 21.00
C ARG A 113 -3.07 4.59 19.89
N VAL A 114 -2.82 3.40 19.38
CA VAL A 114 -3.49 2.87 18.18
C VAL A 114 -4.79 2.17 18.54
N PHE A 115 -4.79 1.40 19.62
CA PHE A 115 -5.90 0.54 20.01
C PHE A 115 -6.58 0.97 21.32
N GLN A 116 -6.09 2.01 21.99
CA GLN A 116 -6.63 2.48 23.26
C GLN A 116 -6.57 1.41 24.38
N TYR A 117 -5.63 0.47 24.27
CA TYR A 117 -5.33 -0.52 25.31
C TYR A 117 -4.09 -0.12 26.11
N ASP A 118 -4.28 0.13 27.41
CA ASP A 118 -3.17 0.34 28.33
C ASP A 118 -2.74 -0.99 28.97
N VAL A 119 -1.50 -1.40 28.70
CA VAL A 119 -0.98 -2.72 29.10
C VAL A 119 -0.03 -2.57 30.27
N MET A 120 -0.57 -2.77 31.46
CA MET A 120 0.11 -2.57 32.73
C MET A 120 0.27 -3.90 33.46
N CYS A 121 1.41 -4.09 34.13
CA CYS A 121 1.66 -5.29 34.93
C CYS A 121 0.67 -5.37 36.10
N PRO A 122 -0.12 -6.45 36.24
CA PRO A 122 -1.09 -6.59 37.33
C PRO A 122 -0.45 -6.60 38.72
N SER A 123 0.82 -7.00 38.83
CA SER A 123 1.51 -7.17 40.11
C SER A 123 2.21 -5.90 40.61
N CYS A 124 2.76 -5.09 39.70
CA CYS A 124 3.56 -3.91 40.07
C CYS A 124 3.09 -2.60 39.42
N SER A 125 2.03 -2.63 38.61
CA SER A 125 1.55 -1.47 37.83
C SER A 125 2.61 -0.85 36.91
N GLY A 126 3.67 -1.58 36.58
CA GLY A 126 4.71 -1.14 35.65
C GLY A 126 4.31 -1.36 34.19
N ARG A 127 4.88 -0.57 33.27
CA ARG A 127 4.68 -0.76 31.81
C ARG A 127 5.24 -2.11 31.36
N MET A 128 4.43 -2.86 30.60
CA MET A 128 4.89 -4.12 30.01
C MET A 128 5.88 -3.92 28.85
N LYS A 129 6.77 -4.90 28.66
CA LYS A 129 7.75 -4.94 27.55
C LYS A 129 7.57 -6.24 26.76
N ILE A 130 7.76 -6.18 25.44
CA ILE A 130 7.84 -7.40 24.63
C ILE A 130 9.15 -8.10 24.97
N LEU A 131 9.06 -9.37 25.38
CA LEU A 131 10.22 -10.23 25.57
C LEU A 131 10.47 -11.11 24.35
N THR A 132 9.42 -11.71 23.79
CA THR A 132 9.50 -12.58 22.62
C THR A 132 8.15 -12.66 21.90
N ALA A 133 8.17 -13.03 20.61
CA ALA A 133 6.97 -13.30 19.82
C ALA A 133 6.88 -14.80 19.52
N LEU A 134 5.77 -15.43 19.90
CA LEU A 134 5.50 -16.84 19.63
C LEU A 134 4.69 -16.96 18.34
N ILE A 135 5.31 -17.47 17.27
CA ILE A 135 4.71 -17.50 15.92
C ILE A 135 4.20 -18.89 15.55
N LYS A 136 4.73 -19.96 16.17
CA LYS A 136 4.35 -21.34 15.83
C LYS A 136 2.95 -21.69 16.33
N PRO A 137 2.11 -22.38 15.53
CA PRO A 137 0.81 -22.86 16.00
C PRO A 137 0.98 -23.81 17.18
N GLY A 138 0.13 -23.68 18.20
CA GLY A 138 0.20 -24.48 19.44
C GLY A 138 1.18 -23.96 20.52
N SER A 139 1.83 -22.81 20.31
CA SER A 139 2.75 -22.22 21.31
C SER A 139 2.05 -21.54 22.48
N VAL A 140 0.74 -21.31 22.40
CA VAL A 140 -0.07 -20.67 23.44
C VAL A 140 -1.03 -21.72 24.02
N ARG A 141 -1.02 -21.88 25.34
CA ARG A 141 -2.01 -22.68 26.08
C ARG A 141 -2.96 -21.71 26.79
N ALA A 142 -4.26 -21.98 26.70
CA ALA A 142 -5.31 -21.22 27.38
C ALA A 142 -5.40 -21.58 28.87
#